data_AF-A0A9D3ZLQ5-F1
#
_entry.id   AF-A0A9D3ZLQ5-F1
#
_cell.length_a   1.000
_cell.length_b   1.000
_cell.length_c   1.000
_cell.angle_alpha   90.00
_cell.angle_beta   90.00
_cell.angle_gamma   90.00
#
_symmetry.space_group_name_H-M   'P 1'
#
loop_
_entity.id
_entity.type
_entity.pdbx_description
1 polymer ?
#
loop_
_entity_poly.entity_id
_entity_poly.type
_entity_poly.pdbx_seq_one_letter_code
_entity_poly.pdbx_strand_id
1 'polypeptide(L)'
;MLYAAVFFLGSAAIAGILHVTTLKIFDKSGVTVQDALKGNSIEITEDSLFGLKYDPASIWGYFELHIEQGPVLELVGFPLAVVKGIAGQTGMKMIKQRHKVEREANIMPYLDGQRIRKLPRPIQSL
;
A
#
# COMPACT_ATOMS: atom_id res chain seq x y z
N MET A 1 -7.01 -15.81 4.80
CA MET A 1 -7.18 -14.45 5.34
C MET A 1 -6.70 -13.42 4.34
N LEU A 2 -7.62 -12.58 3.85
CA LEU A 2 -7.33 -11.50 2.93
C LEU A 2 -6.88 -10.28 3.76
N TYR A 3 -5.60 -9.92 3.67
CA TYR A 3 -5.14 -8.62 4.15
C TYR A 3 -5.50 -7.64 3.04
N ALA A 4 -6.63 -6.95 3.18
CA ALA A 4 -6.96 -5.85 2.31
C ALA A 4 -6.11 -4.65 2.73
N ALA A 5 -5.51 -3.96 1.77
CA ALA A 5 -4.83 -2.71 2.06
C ALA A 5 -5.91 -1.66 2.38
N VAL A 6 -5.84 -1.11 3.59
CA VAL A 6 -6.83 -0.15 4.09
C VAL A 6 -6.21 1.23 4.03
N PHE A 7 -6.44 1.96 2.94
CA PHE A 7 -6.03 3.35 2.77
C PHE A 7 -7.25 4.25 2.78
N PHE A 8 -7.05 5.53 3.13
CA PHE A 8 -8.05 6.58 3.00
C PHE A 8 -9.34 6.36 3.82
N LEU A 9 -9.30 5.67 4.97
CA LEU A 9 -10.51 5.39 5.77
C LEU A 9 -11.34 6.64 6.08
N GLY A 10 -10.70 7.69 6.59
CA GLY A 10 -11.40 8.92 6.97
C GLY A 10 -11.97 9.67 5.76
N SER A 11 -11.15 9.90 4.74
CA SER A 11 -11.61 10.61 3.53
C SER A 11 -12.65 9.81 2.74
N ALA A 12 -12.54 8.48 2.69
CA ALA A 12 -13.56 7.61 2.09
C ALA A 12 -14.87 7.63 2.87
N ALA A 13 -14.83 7.71 4.21
CA ALA A 13 -16.04 7.83 5.03
C ALA A 13 -16.75 9.16 4.78
N ILE A 14 -16.01 10.26 4.81
CA ILE A 14 -16.55 11.61 4.56
C ILE A 14 -17.03 11.77 3.11
N ALA A 15 -16.37 11.15 2.14
CA ALA A 15 -16.83 11.09 0.74
C ALA A 15 -18.03 10.14 0.54
N GLY A 16 -18.39 9.33 1.54
CA GLY A 16 -19.50 8.38 1.49
C GLY A 16 -19.24 7.16 0.60
N ILE A 17 -17.97 6.81 0.37
CA ILE A 17 -17.56 5.65 -0.46
C ILE A 17 -16.97 4.50 0.37
N LEU A 18 -16.81 4.69 1.68
CA LEU A 18 -16.32 3.63 2.57
C LEU A 18 -17.42 2.58 2.80
N HIS A 19 -17.21 1.37 2.29
CA HIS A 19 -18.16 0.27 2.48
C HIS A 19 -18.11 -0.26 3.92
N VAL A 20 -19.27 -0.54 4.51
CA VAL A 20 -19.40 -1.01 5.91
C VAL A 20 -18.57 -2.27 6.22
N THR A 21 -18.36 -3.15 5.23
CA THR A 21 -17.54 -4.36 5.41
C THR A 21 -16.08 -4.04 5.73
N THR A 22 -15.61 -2.82 5.44
CA THR A 22 -14.25 -2.34 5.79
C THR A 22 -14.02 -2.35 7.29
N LEU A 23 -15.05 -2.11 8.10
CA LEU A 23 -14.99 -2.15 9.56
C LEU A 23 -14.59 -3.54 10.10
N LYS A 24 -14.82 -4.60 9.30
CA LYS A 24 -14.52 -6.00 9.63
C LYS A 24 -13.16 -6.47 9.11
N ILE A 25 -12.36 -5.60 8.49
CA ILE A 25 -11.00 -5.95 8.05
C ILE A 25 -10.10 -6.08 9.27
N PHE A 26 -9.27 -7.13 9.29
CA PHE A 26 -8.35 -7.44 10.38
C PHE A 26 -6.93 -7.00 10.06
N ASP A 27 -6.23 -6.50 11.06
CA ASP A 27 -4.79 -6.33 11.03
C ASP A 27 -4.05 -7.68 11.25
N LYS A 28 -2.72 -7.63 11.35
CA LYS A 28 -1.89 -8.83 11.58
C LYS A 28 -2.07 -9.44 12.98
N SER A 29 -2.57 -8.66 13.93
CA SER A 29 -2.82 -9.06 15.31
C SER A 29 -4.24 -9.62 15.49
N GLY A 30 -5.07 -9.60 14.45
CA GLY A 30 -6.46 -10.06 14.52
C GLY A 30 -7.41 -9.01 15.11
N VAL A 31 -7.01 -7.74 15.17
CA VAL A 31 -7.86 -6.62 15.58
C VAL A 31 -8.59 -6.08 14.37
N THR A 32 -9.91 -5.91 14.45
CA THR A 32 -10.68 -5.28 13.37
C THR A 32 -10.51 -3.77 13.35
N VAL A 33 -10.77 -3.12 12.21
CA VAL A 33 -10.86 -1.65 12.15
C VAL A 33 -11.88 -1.12 13.17
N GLN A 34 -13.02 -1.81 13.33
CA GLN A 34 -14.04 -1.42 14.30
C GLN A 34 -13.53 -1.48 15.75
N ASP A 35 -12.83 -2.56 16.11
CA ASP A 35 -12.30 -2.74 17.46
C ASP A 35 -11.16 -1.77 17.75
N ALA A 36 -10.32 -1.47 16.74
CA ALA A 36 -9.29 -0.45 16.84
C ALA A 36 -9.89 0.95 17.10
N LEU A 37 -10.98 1.31 16.42
CA LEU A 37 -11.69 2.56 16.66
C LEU A 37 -12.33 2.60 18.05
N LYS A 38 -13.02 1.53 18.47
CA LYS A 38 -13.60 1.41 19.81
C LYS A 38 -12.54 1.53 20.91
N GLY A 39 -11.37 0.92 20.73
CA GLY A 39 -10.24 1.02 21.65
C GLY A 39 -9.68 2.44 21.79
N ASN A 40 -9.95 3.32 20.82
CA ASN A 40 -9.63 4.74 20.85
C ASN A 40 -10.86 5.61 21.19
N SER A 41 -11.89 5.03 21.82
CA SER A 41 -13.13 5.71 22.22
C SER A 41 -13.93 6.31 21.06
N ILE A 42 -13.77 5.76 19.85
CA ILE A 42 -14.57 6.12 18.68
C ILE A 42 -15.59 5.01 18.44
N GLU A 43 -16.84 5.27 18.82
CA GLU A 43 -17.94 4.38 18.49
C GLU A 43 -18.35 4.57 17.03
N ILE A 44 -18.22 3.51 16.23
CA ILE A 44 -18.67 3.49 14.84
C ILE A 44 -19.64 2.35 14.61
N THR A 45 -20.85 2.73 14.21
CA THR A 45 -21.93 1.89 13.70
C THR A 45 -22.11 2.12 12.21
N GLU A 46 -22.83 1.22 11.54
CA GLU A 46 -23.20 1.39 10.13
C GLU A 46 -23.96 2.71 9.90
N ASP A 47 -24.94 3.03 10.74
CA ASP A 47 -25.69 4.30 10.67
C ASP A 47 -24.79 5.53 10.88
N SER A 48 -23.89 5.48 11.87
CA SER A 48 -22.96 6.60 12.11
C SER A 48 -22.02 6.82 10.94
N LEU A 49 -21.60 5.73 10.26
CA LEU A 49 -20.73 5.82 9.09
C LEU A 49 -21.45 6.50 7.92
N PHE A 50 -22.73 6.18 7.70
CA PHE A 50 -23.54 6.90 6.70
C PHE A 50 -23.73 8.37 7.05
N GLY A 51 -23.84 8.69 8.34
CA GLY A 51 -23.95 10.08 8.83
C GLY A 51 -22.68 10.92 8.67
N LEU A 52 -21.51 10.32 8.45
CA LEU A 52 -20.25 11.06 8.24
C LEU A 52 -20.14 11.70 6.86
N LYS A 53 -20.94 11.23 5.90
CA LYS A 53 -20.87 11.72 4.52
C LYS A 53 -21.19 13.20 4.46
N TYR A 54 -20.29 14.00 3.90
CA TYR A 54 -20.57 15.40 3.65
C TYR A 54 -21.62 15.57 2.55
N ASP A 55 -22.47 16.58 2.71
CA ASP A 55 -23.30 17.07 1.63
C ASP A 55 -22.40 17.78 0.60
N PRO A 56 -22.32 17.31 -0.65
CA PRO A 56 -21.51 17.97 -1.68
C PRO A 56 -21.86 19.45 -1.89
N ALA A 57 -23.10 19.86 -1.61
CA ALA A 57 -23.50 21.26 -1.72
C ALA A 57 -22.95 22.13 -0.57
N SER A 58 -22.52 21.53 0.54
CA SER A 58 -21.97 22.24 1.70
C SER A 58 -20.48 22.56 1.60
N ILE A 59 -19.77 22.00 0.61
CA ILE A 59 -18.32 22.16 0.44
C ILE A 59 -18.04 22.89 -0.87
N TRP A 60 -17.38 24.04 -0.79
CA TRP A 60 -16.95 24.76 -1.99
C TRP A 60 -15.64 24.22 -2.59
N GLY A 61 -14.74 23.68 -1.76
CA GLY A 61 -13.48 23.07 -2.19
C GLY A 61 -12.68 22.46 -1.04
N TYR A 62 -11.65 21.70 -1.39
CA TYR A 62 -10.70 21.07 -0.46
C TYR A 62 -9.27 21.40 -0.90
N PHE A 63 -8.46 21.87 0.04
CA PHE A 63 -7.04 22.13 -0.18
C PHE A 63 -6.23 21.27 0.79
N GLU A 64 -5.23 20.56 0.26
CA GLU A 64 -4.30 19.77 1.04
C GLU A 64 -2.89 20.32 0.83
N LEU A 65 -2.25 20.73 1.92
CA LEU A 65 -0.83 21.06 1.91
C LEU A 65 -0.05 19.80 2.29
N HIS A 66 0.89 19.42 1.44
CA HIS A 66 1.70 18.23 1.67
C HIS A 66 3.16 18.51 1.29
N ILE A 67 4.10 17.92 2.05
CA ILE A 67 5.50 17.90 1.65
C ILE A 67 5.65 17.04 0.39
N GLU A 68 6.67 17.30 -0.43
CA GLU A 68 6.84 16.63 -1.73
C GLU A 68 7.04 15.10 -1.61
N GLN A 69 7.67 14.64 -0.52
CA GLN A 69 8.10 13.24 -0.33
C GLN A 69 9.08 12.71 -1.41
N GLY A 70 9.60 13.60 -2.25
CA GLY A 70 10.59 13.34 -3.29
C GLY A 70 11.63 14.46 -3.36
N PRO A 71 12.56 14.39 -4.32
CA PRO A 71 13.66 15.35 -4.45
C PRO A 71 13.41 16.47 -5.47
N VAL A 72 12.27 16.52 -6.16
CA VAL A 72 12.03 17.37 -7.32
C VAL A 72 12.16 18.85 -6.99
N LEU A 73 11.48 19.35 -5.95
CA LEU A 73 11.49 20.75 -5.51
C LEU A 73 12.89 21.20 -5.12
N GLU A 74 13.64 20.35 -4.41
CA GLU A 74 15.03 20.61 -4.06
C GLU A 74 15.90 20.71 -5.32
N LEU A 75 15.79 19.75 -6.25
CA LEU A 75 16.59 19.69 -7.46
C LEU A 75 16.33 20.87 -8.42
N VAL A 76 15.10 21.38 -8.46
CA VAL A 76 14.75 22.55 -9.29
C VAL A 76 14.90 23.88 -8.54
N GLY A 77 15.22 23.86 -7.25
CA GLY A 77 15.40 25.05 -6.41
C GLY A 77 14.11 25.83 -6.12
N PHE A 78 12.94 25.17 -6.17
CA PHE A 78 11.66 25.81 -5.87
C PHE A 78 11.17 25.45 -4.46
N PRO A 79 10.69 26.42 -3.66
CA PRO A 79 10.17 26.14 -2.32
C PRO A 79 8.73 25.61 -2.30
N LEU A 80 8.02 25.67 -3.44
CA LEU A 80 6.61 25.33 -3.56
C LEU A 80 6.27 24.93 -5.00
N ALA A 81 5.33 24.00 -5.17
CA ALA A 81 4.70 23.72 -6.46
C ALA A 81 3.20 23.43 -6.30
N VAL A 82 2.46 23.66 -7.38
CA VAL A 82 1.06 23.25 -7.50
C VAL A 82 1.01 21.83 -8.06
N VAL A 83 0.42 20.91 -7.30
CA VAL A 83 0.20 19.53 -7.74
C VAL A 83 -0.91 19.51 -8.81
N LYS A 84 -0.60 19.02 -10.01
CA LYS A 84 -1.56 18.91 -11.12
C LYS A 84 -2.32 17.57 -11.14
N GLY A 85 -1.79 16.54 -10.48
CA GLY A 85 -2.37 15.21 -10.46
C GLY A 85 -1.56 14.26 -9.59
N ILE A 86 -2.17 13.12 -9.26
CA ILE A 86 -1.60 12.08 -8.40
C ILE A 86 -1.58 10.79 -9.21
N ALA A 87 -0.52 9.99 -9.07
CA ALA A 87 -0.44 8.69 -9.71
C ALA A 87 -1.45 7.71 -9.09
N GLY A 88 -2.12 6.92 -9.93
CA GLY A 88 -2.98 5.84 -9.46
C GLY A 88 -2.16 4.74 -8.77
N GLN A 89 -2.61 4.26 -7.60
CA GLN A 89 -1.95 3.20 -6.85
C GLN A 89 -2.77 1.91 -6.89
N THR A 90 -2.12 0.77 -7.16
CA THR A 90 -2.73 -0.56 -7.06
C THR A 90 -1.85 -1.48 -6.23
N GLY A 91 -2.42 -2.08 -5.19
CA GLY A 91 -1.73 -3.07 -4.36
C GLY A 91 -2.11 -4.49 -4.78
N MET A 92 -1.11 -5.38 -4.89
CA MET A 92 -1.32 -6.79 -5.23
C MET A 92 -0.71 -7.69 -4.17
N LYS A 93 -1.47 -8.67 -3.68
CA LYS A 93 -0.95 -9.70 -2.77
C LYS A 93 -0.41 -10.88 -3.58
N MET A 94 0.90 -11.08 -3.54
CA MET A 94 1.56 -12.23 -4.15
C MET A 94 1.74 -13.34 -3.11
N ILE A 95 1.26 -14.55 -3.42
CA ILE A 95 1.46 -15.74 -2.61
C ILE A 95 2.40 -16.68 -3.36
N LYS A 96 3.60 -16.91 -2.82
CA LYS A 96 4.55 -17.85 -3.40
C LYS A 96 4.22 -19.26 -2.90
N GLN A 97 3.70 -20.12 -3.77
CA GLN A 97 3.69 -21.55 -3.52
C GLN A 97 5.04 -22.15 -3.92
N ARG A 98 5.74 -22.76 -2.98
CA ARG A 98 6.86 -23.66 -3.29
C ARG A 98 6.30 -25.07 -3.33
N HIS A 99 6.45 -25.76 -4.46
CA HIS A 99 6.34 -27.21 -4.46
C HIS A 99 7.57 -27.76 -3.73
N LYS A 100 7.35 -28.37 -2.57
CA LYS A 100 8.38 -29.12 -1.87
C LYS A 100 8.58 -30.42 -2.67
N VAL A 101 9.56 -30.44 -3.56
CA VAL A 101 10.11 -31.72 -4.02
C VAL A 101 10.99 -32.19 -2.86
N GLU A 102 10.48 -33.13 -2.06
CA GLU A 102 11.30 -33.85 -1.11
C GLU A 102 12.30 -34.70 -1.91
N ARG A 103 13.43 -34.11 -2.26
CA ARG A 103 14.64 -34.88 -2.51
C ARG A 103 15.34 -34.99 -1.16
N GLU A 104 15.70 -36.20 -0.78
CA GLU A 104 16.60 -36.45 0.35
C GLU A 104 17.76 -35.46 0.27
N ALA A 105 18.13 -34.87 1.40
CA ALA A 105 19.12 -33.80 1.52
C ALA A 105 20.55 -34.19 1.09
N ASN A 106 20.74 -35.34 0.42
CA ASN A 106 22.03 -35.93 0.09
C ASN A 106 22.38 -35.97 -1.41
N ILE A 107 21.59 -35.37 -2.32
CA ILE A 107 21.89 -35.43 -3.77
C ILE A 107 21.82 -34.06 -4.48
N MET A 108 22.24 -32.98 -3.83
CA MET A 108 22.67 -31.78 -4.54
C MET A 108 24.09 -31.44 -4.09
N PRO A 109 25.10 -31.46 -5.00
CA PRO A 109 26.39 -30.90 -4.65
C PRO A 109 26.17 -29.42 -4.38
N TYR A 110 26.48 -29.00 -3.16
CA TYR A 110 26.62 -27.59 -2.82
C TYR A 110 27.66 -27.03 -3.80
N LEU A 111 27.24 -26.16 -4.72
CA LEU A 111 28.17 -25.39 -5.53
C LEU A 111 28.82 -24.38 -4.58
N ASP A 112 29.91 -24.83 -3.99
CA ASP A 112 30.77 -24.05 -3.12
C ASP A 112 31.24 -22.80 -3.87
N GLY A 113 30.66 -21.66 -3.51
CA GLY A 113 31.31 -20.35 -3.41
C GLY A 113 32.09 -19.79 -4.60
N GLN A 114 32.15 -20.44 -5.76
CA GLN A 114 32.92 -19.92 -6.88
C GLN A 114 32.15 -18.80 -7.56
N ARG A 115 32.58 -17.56 -7.26
CA ARG A 115 32.33 -16.34 -8.03
C ARG A 115 32.13 -16.71 -9.50
N ILE A 116 30.94 -16.45 -10.01
CA ILE A 116 30.63 -16.49 -11.43
C ILE A 116 31.62 -15.53 -12.10
N ARG A 117 32.68 -16.07 -12.71
CA ARG A 117 33.60 -15.27 -13.52
C ARG A 117 32.78 -14.74 -14.69
N LYS A 118 32.72 -13.41 -14.83
CA LYS A 118 32.12 -12.76 -16.01
C LYS A 118 32.70 -13.42 -17.26
N LEU A 119 31.83 -14.00 -18.09
CA LEU A 119 32.22 -14.45 -19.43
C LEU A 119 32.82 -13.26 -20.20
N PRO A 120 33.94 -13.42 -20.91
CA PRO A 120 34.50 -12.36 -21.72
C PRO A 120 33.50 -11.99 -22.82
N ARG A 121 33.32 -10.68 -23.03
CA ARG A 121 32.50 -10.16 -24.14
C ARG A 121 33.09 -10.66 -25.45
N PRO A 122 32.27 -11.14 -26.41
CA PRO A 122 32.78 -11.51 -27.71
C PRO A 122 33.40 -10.27 -28.37
N ILE A 123 34.63 -10.44 -28.85
CA ILE A 123 35.32 -9.46 -29.68
C ILE A 123 34.55 -9.39 -31.00
N GLN A 124 33.95 -8.23 -31.29
CA GLN A 124 33.55 -7.92 -32.66
C GLN A 124 34.80 -7.53 -33.45
N SER A 125 35.14 -8.36 -34.42
CA SER A 125 35.97 -8.09 -35.59
C SER A 125 35.33 -8.91 -36.71
N LEU A 126 34.89 -8.40 -37.86
CA LEU A 126 35.16 -7.19 -38.64
C LEU A 126 33.84 -6.61 -39.16
#